data_AF-A0A2W4RJN7-F1
#
_entry.id   AF-A0A2W4RJN7-F1
#
_cell.length_a   1.000
_cell.length_b   1.000
_cell.length_c   1.000
_cell.angle_alpha   90.00
_cell.angle_beta   90.00
_cell.angle_gamma   90.00
#
_symmetry.space_group_name_H-M   'P 1'
#
loop_
_entity.id
_entity.type
_entity.pdbx_description
1 polymer ?
#
loop_
_entity_poly.entity_id
_entity_poly.type
_entity_poly.pdbx_seq_one_letter_code
_entity_poly.pdbx_strand_id
1 'polypeptide(L)' 'MLIVYVIALLLALLAYSLLPTIPFGWRLGIAISLFSIISILATVWIAKIGDKAPPGSITVIPIPDIQPPKNTPTQH' A
#
# COMPACT_ATOMS: atom_id res chain seq x y z
N MET A 1 -11.23 1.62 0.16
CA MET A 1 -10.44 2.86 0.32
C MET A 1 -11.26 3.99 0.89
N LEU A 2 -12.27 4.51 0.18
CA LEU A 2 -13.07 5.67 0.61
C LEU A 2 -13.68 5.53 2.01
N ILE A 3 -14.27 4.37 2.33
CA ILE A 3 -14.87 4.11 3.65
C ILE A 3 -13.85 4.26 4.79
N VAL A 4 -12.61 3.82 4.59
CA VAL A 4 -11.57 3.89 5.64
C VAL A 4 -11.17 5.35 5.89
N TYR A 5 -11.07 6.16 4.84
CA TYR A 5 -10.80 7.59 4.98
C TYR A 5 -11.95 8.34 5.65
N VAL A 6 -13.21 7.97 5.37
CA VAL A 6 -14.38 8.55 6.03
C VAL A 6 -14.38 8.22 7.53
N ILE A 7 -14.06 6.98 7.91
CA ILE A 7 -13.95 6.58 9.33
C ILE A 7 -12.80 7.31 10.01
N ALA A 8 -11.64 7.43 9.35
CA ALA A 8 -10.49 8.16 9.89
C ALA A 8 -10.81 9.64 10.13
N LEU A 9 -11.56 10.27 9.22
CA LEU A 9 -12.00 11.66 9.34
C LEU A 9 -12.98 11.85 10.51
N LEU A 10 -13.93 10.92 10.68
CA LEU A 10 -14.86 10.94 11.82
C LEU A 10 -14.13 10.78 13.16
N LEU A 11 -13.12 9.90 13.24
CA LEU A 11 -12.30 9.73 14.43
C LEU A 11 -11.50 10.99 14.77
N ALA A 12 -10.92 11.66 13.78
CA ALA A 12 -10.21 12.91 13.98
C ALA A 12 -11.14 14.03 14.48
N LEU A 13 -12.36 14.12 13.95
CA LEU A 13 -13.39 15.07 14.41
C LEU A 13 -13.86 14.77 15.84
N LEU A 14 -14.01 13.50 16.19
CA LEU A 14 -14.36 13.07 17.54
C LEU A 14 -13.26 13.44 18.54
N ALA A 15 -11.99 13.14 18.20
CA ALA A 15 -10.83 13.50 19.01
C ALA A 15 -10.69 15.01 19.19
N TYR A 16 -10.96 15.78 18.13
CA TYR A 16 -11.04 17.24 18.22
C TYR A 16 -12.11 17.70 19.22
N SER A 17 -13.31 17.11 19.16
CA SER A 17 -14.43 17.48 20.03
C SER A 17 -14.20 17.14 21.51
N LEU A 18 -13.49 16.05 21.80
CA LEU A 18 -13.19 15.56 23.15
C LEU A 18 -12.20 16.42 23.95
N LEU A 19 -11.45 17.32 23.30
CA LEU A 19 -10.40 18.13 23.94
C LEU A 19 -10.74 19.65 24.03
N PRO A 20 -11.89 20.08 24.62
CA PRO A 20 -12.35 21.49 24.64
C PRO A 20 -11.39 22.46 25.31
N THR A 21 -10.56 21.96 26.21
CA THR A 21 -9.64 22.74 27.04
C THR A 21 -8.33 23.06 26.33
N ILE A 22 -8.04 22.42 25.20
CA ILE A 22 -6.78 22.64 24.47
C ILE A 22 -6.93 23.80 23.49
N PRO A 23 -5.96 24.73 23.41
CA PRO A 23 -5.97 25.83 22.45
C PRO A 23 -6.13 25.33 21.01
N PHE A 24 -6.90 26.08 20.21
CA PHE A 24 -7.33 25.71 18.85
C PHE A 24 -6.19 25.18 17.97
N GLY A 25 -5.03 25.83 17.97
CA GLY A 25 -3.88 25.43 17.15
C GLY A 25 -3.35 24.02 17.46
N TRP A 26 -3.23 23.69 18.75
CA TRP A 26 -2.82 22.36 19.19
C TRP A 26 -3.87 21.30 18.84
N ARG A 27 -5.13 21.67 18.99
CA ARG A 27 -6.28 20.83 18.69
C ARG A 27 -6.36 20.45 17.22
N LEU A 28 -6.12 21.43 16.34
CA LEU A 28 -6.04 21.22 14.90
C LEU A 28 -4.82 20.36 14.54
N GLY A 29 -3.66 20.61 15.15
CA GLY A 29 -2.44 19.82 14.95
C GLY A 29 -2.62 18.35 15.34
N ILE A 30 -3.28 18.08 16.47
CA ILE A 30 -3.62 16.73 16.92
C ILE A 30 -4.57 16.05 15.94
N ALA A 31 -5.64 16.72 15.50
CA ALA A 31 -6.61 16.15 14.57
C ALA A 31 -5.98 15.80 13.21
N ILE A 32 -5.17 16.70 12.66
CA ILE A 32 -4.43 16.45 11.40
C ILE A 32 -3.46 15.29 11.57
N SER A 33 -2.68 15.28 12.67
CA SER A 33 -1.73 14.20 12.94
C SER A 33 -2.42 12.85 13.06
N LEU A 34 -3.55 12.80 13.79
CA LEU A 34 -4.34 11.58 13.95
C LEU A 34 -4.85 11.06 12.61
N PHE A 35 -5.40 11.96 11.78
CA PHE A 35 -5.89 11.62 10.45
C PHE A 35 -4.77 11.10 9.54
N SER A 36 -3.61 11.77 9.53
CA SER A 36 -2.45 11.36 8.73
C SER A 36 -1.91 10.00 9.17
N ILE A 37 -1.76 9.75 10.47
CA ILE A 37 -1.26 8.46 10.99
C ILE A 37 -2.20 7.32 10.59
N ILE A 38 -3.51 7.49 10.79
CA ILE A 38 -4.51 6.47 10.43
C ILE A 38 -4.50 6.22 8.92
N SER A 39 -4.42 7.28 8.11
CA SER A 39 -4.40 7.19 6.65
C SER A 39 -3.16 6.45 6.13
N ILE A 40 -1.98 6.75 6.68
CA ILE A 40 -0.73 6.06 6.34
C ILE A 40 -0.83 4.59 6.73
N LEU A 41 -1.29 4.30 7.96
CA LEU A 41 -1.41 2.94 8.46
C LEU A 41 -2.35 2.11 7.59
N ALA A 42 -3.50 2.67 7.21
CA ALA A 42 -4.46 2.03 6.31
C ALA A 42 -3.86 1.76 4.92
N THR A 43 -3.10 2.73 4.38
CA THR A 43 -2.45 2.59 3.07
C THR A 43 -1.41 1.46 3.08
N VAL A 44 -0.56 1.43 4.11
CA VAL A 44 0.46 0.38 4.29
C VAL A 44 -0.20 -0.99 4.51
N TRP A 45 -1.27 -1.06 5.30
CA TRP A 45 -2.00 -2.30 5.53
C TRP A 45 -2.56 -2.88 4.24
N ILE A 46 -3.18 -2.03 3.41
CA ILE A 46 -3.78 -2.48 2.16
C ILE A 46 -2.69 -2.84 1.13
N ALA A 47 -1.61 -2.07 1.06
CA ALA A 47 -0.46 -2.42 0.23
C ALA A 47 0.10 -3.80 0.60
N LYS A 48 0.24 -4.10 1.90
CA LYS A 48 0.70 -5.40 2.39
C LYS A 48 -0.25 -6.56 2.06
N ILE A 49 -1.54 -6.29 1.91
CA ILE A 49 -2.52 -7.30 1.48
C ILE A 49 -2.45 -7.51 -0.04
N GLY A 50 -2.25 -6.43 -0.81
CA GLY A 50 -2.12 -6.47 -2.27
C GLY A 50 -0.82 -7.12 -2.77
N ASP A 51 0.27 -7.02 -2.02
CA ASP A 51 1.58 -7.60 -2.36
C ASP A 51 1.69 -9.11 -2.12
N LYS A 52 0.66 -9.74 -1.54
CA LYS A 52 0.64 -11.19 -1.42
C LYS A 52 0.31 -11.78 -2.78
N ALA A 53 1.33 -12.35 -3.43
CA ALA A 53 1.17 -13.13 -4.64
C ALA A 53 0.03 -14.17 -4.43
N PRO A 54 -0.95 -14.25 -5.34
CA PRO A 54 -2.04 -15.20 -5.23
C PRO A 54 -1.47 -16.62 -5.07
N PRO A 55 -2.05 -17.49 -4.22
CA PRO A 55 -1.63 -18.88 -4.09
C PRO A 55 -1.92 -19.59 -5.41
N GLY A 56 -0.94 -19.62 -6.31
CA GLY A 56 -1.11 -20.02 -7.71
C GLY A 56 -0.31 -19.18 -8.72
N SER A 57 0.41 -18.14 -8.28
CA SER A 57 1.33 -17.41 -9.16
C SER A 57 2.48 -18.34 -9.59
N ILE A 58 2.42 -18.84 -10.82
CA ILE A 58 3.56 -19.46 -11.48
C ILE A 58 4.52 -18.31 -11.78
N THR A 59 5.65 -18.26 -11.08
CA THR A 59 6.77 -17.41 -11.48
C THR A 59 7.27 -17.94 -12.82
N VAL A 60 6.80 -17.33 -13.92
CA VAL A 60 7.37 -17.57 -15.24
C VAL A 60 8.77 -16.96 -15.21
N ILE A 61 9.76 -17.80 -14.90
CA ILE A 61 11.15 -17.46 -15.10
C ILE A 61 11.29 -17.24 -16.61
N PRO A 62 11.72 -16.05 -17.08
CA PRO A 62 11.98 -15.85 -18.49
C PRO A 62 13.07 -16.85 -18.89
N ILE A 63 12.69 -17.87 -19.64
CA ILE A 63 13.66 -18.74 -20.30
C ILE A 63 14.40 -17.82 -21.27
N PRO A 64 15.73 -17.66 -21.17
CA PRO A 64 16.51 -16.90 -22.14
C PRO A 64 16.49 -17.66 -23.47
N ASP A 65 15.47 -17.40 -24.25
CA ASP A 65 15.21 -18.09 -25.51
C ASP A 65 15.97 -17.39 -26.64
N ILE A 66 17.31 -17.46 -26.63
CA ILE A 66 18.10 -17.40 -27.87
C ILE A 66 19.41 -18.20 -27.66
N GLN A 67 19.40 -19.49 -28.01
CA GLN A 67 20.61 -20.11 -28.58
C GLN A 67 20.49 -20.02 -30.12
N PRO A 68 21.39 -19.32 -30.83
CA PRO A 68 21.36 -19.32 -32.28
C PRO A 68 21.76 -20.71 -32.80
N PRO A 69 21.13 -21.23 -33.86
CA PRO A 69 21.47 -22.53 -34.40
C PRO A 69 22.85 -22.42 -35.05
N LYS A 70 23.88 -23.06 -34.47
CA LYS A 70 25.20 -23.10 -35.07
C LYS A 70 25.49 -24.50 -35.62
N ASN A 71 25.10 -24.65 -36.89
CA ASN A 71 25.75 -25.42 -37.94
C ASN A 71 25.84 -26.94 -37.72
N THR A 72 25.00 -27.68 -38.45
CA THR A 72 25.31 -29.06 -38.87
C THR A 72 25.98 -29.00 -40.25
N PRO A 73 27.26 -29.36 -40.41
CA PRO A 73 27.79 -29.81 -41.69
C PRO A 73 27.77 -31.34 -41.72
N THR A 74 27.00 -31.82 -42.69
CA THR A 74 26.94 -33.13 -43.33
C THR A 74 28.20 -34.00 -43.19
N GLN A 75 28.02 -35.24 -42.74
CA GLN A 75 28.98 -36.31 -42.98
C GLN A 75 28.95 -36.69 -44.47
N HIS A 76 30.11 -36.68 -45.12
CA HIS A 76 30.43 -37.48 -46.30
C HIS A 76 31.93 -37.80 -46.30
#